data_AF-A0A150TI10-F1
#
_entry.id   AF-A0A150TI10-F1
#
_cell.length_a   1.000
_cell.length_b   1.000
_cell.length_c   1.000
_cell.angle_alpha   90.00
_cell.angle_beta   90.00
_cell.angle_gamma   90.00
#
_symmetry.space_group_name_H-M   'P 1'
#
loop_
_entity.id
_entity.type
_entity.pdbx_description
1 polymer ?
#
loop_
_entity_poly.entity_id
_entity_poly.type
_entity_poly.pdbx_seq_one_letter_code
_entity_poly.pdbx_strand_id
1 'polypeptide(L)'
;MSLGLGAVTLAVQSCGTAAVGIDACRQIETARCEAAAACPAWVGSADADERVDACVEFVWDQCLHGIENAGTEDNPAPEPTASQIQACIDAIGATRKCAADNVASMAECSAAQPADGADGAISPCEVITKRAHALKACAFVVKPPTGAGGGSGDGGGGGSAGADGEGGGNGGGAGAGADGEGGGGG
;
A
#
# COMPACT_ATOMS: atom_id res chain seq x y z
N MET A 1 41.51 -35.32 -3.82
CA MET A 1 40.24 -34.57 -3.99
C MET A 1 39.44 -34.69 -2.71
N SER A 2 39.38 -33.63 -1.90
CA SER A 2 38.51 -33.55 -0.73
C SER A 2 37.35 -32.61 -1.05
N LEU A 3 36.14 -33.17 -1.12
CA LEU A 3 34.90 -32.40 -1.22
C LEU A 3 34.54 -31.92 0.18
N GLY A 4 34.71 -30.62 0.45
CA GLY A 4 34.25 -30.00 1.69
C GLY A 4 32.76 -29.68 1.61
N LEU A 5 31.95 -30.35 2.43
CA LEU A 5 30.54 -29.98 2.67
C LEU A 5 30.50 -28.66 3.45
N GLY A 6 30.17 -27.57 2.76
CA GLY A 6 29.84 -26.30 3.40
C GLY A 6 28.40 -26.34 3.93
N ALA A 7 28.24 -26.29 5.25
CA ALA A 7 26.94 -26.19 5.89
C ALA A 7 26.35 -24.79 5.65
N VAL A 8 25.34 -24.69 4.79
CA VAL A 8 24.52 -23.48 4.65
C VAL A 8 23.59 -23.41 5.86
N THR A 9 23.97 -22.63 6.87
CA THR A 9 23.07 -22.24 7.95
C THR A 9 22.00 -21.29 7.40
N LEU A 10 20.85 -21.85 7.02
CA LEU A 10 19.62 -21.11 6.79
C LEU A 10 19.21 -20.47 8.12
N ALA A 11 19.60 -19.21 8.34
CA ALA A 11 19.00 -18.40 9.37
C ALA A 11 17.51 -18.28 9.06
N VAL A 12 16.70 -19.04 9.79
CA VAL A 12 15.25 -18.88 9.82
C VAL A 12 14.97 -17.49 10.39
N GLN A 13 14.96 -16.49 9.51
CA GLN A 13 14.36 -15.19 9.78
C GLN A 13 12.88 -15.51 10.03
N SER A 14 12.52 -15.70 11.29
CA SER A 14 11.16 -15.98 11.69
C SER A 14 10.32 -14.78 11.30
N CYS A 15 9.51 -14.90 10.24
CA CYS A 15 8.43 -13.98 9.96
C CYS A 15 7.57 -13.92 11.23
N GLY A 16 7.76 -12.88 12.05
CA GLY A 16 7.03 -12.73 13.30
C GLY A 16 5.55 -12.63 13.00
N THR A 17 4.73 -13.49 13.59
CA THR A 17 3.27 -13.54 13.38
C THR A 17 2.51 -12.49 14.20
N ALA A 18 3.20 -11.48 14.73
CA ALA A 18 2.67 -10.50 15.67
C ALA A 18 2.14 -9.23 14.98
N ALA A 19 1.68 -9.34 13.73
CA ALA A 19 1.03 -8.24 13.05
C ALA A 19 -0.29 -7.91 13.77
N VAL A 20 -0.43 -6.65 14.20
CA VAL A 20 -1.61 -6.13 14.90
C VAL A 20 -2.31 -5.08 14.05
N GLY A 21 -3.63 -4.98 14.18
CA GLY A 21 -4.41 -3.96 13.47
C GLY A 21 -4.46 -4.13 11.94
N ILE A 22 -4.34 -5.34 11.40
CA ILE A 22 -4.47 -5.61 9.94
C ILE A 22 -5.77 -5.03 9.39
N ASP A 23 -6.90 -5.31 10.04
CA ASP A 23 -8.21 -4.81 9.60
C ASP A 23 -8.33 -3.29 9.74
N ALA A 24 -7.66 -2.71 10.74
CA ALA A 24 -7.59 -1.27 10.93
C ALA A 24 -6.79 -0.61 9.79
N CYS A 25 -5.64 -1.19 9.41
CA CYS A 25 -4.81 -0.75 8.29
C CYS A 25 -5.64 -0.74 7.00
N ARG A 26 -6.34 -1.84 6.71
CA ARG A 26 -7.16 -1.97 5.50
C ARG A 26 -8.24 -0.89 5.44
N GLN A 27 -8.98 -0.66 6.52
CA GLN A 27 -10.03 0.36 6.54
C GLN A 27 -9.47 1.78 6.32
N ILE A 28 -8.36 2.11 6.97
CA ILE A 28 -7.73 3.43 6.86
C ILE A 28 -7.16 3.63 5.44
N GLU A 29 -6.44 2.65 4.91
CA GLU A 29 -5.83 2.75 3.58
C GLU A 29 -6.88 2.72 2.46
N THR A 30 -7.97 1.96 2.59
CA THR A 30 -9.11 2.07 1.67
C THR A 30 -9.68 3.49 1.66
N ALA A 31 -9.92 4.09 2.83
CA ALA A 31 -10.40 5.47 2.91
C ALA A 31 -9.41 6.48 2.27
N ARG A 32 -8.09 6.26 2.41
CA ARG A 32 -7.07 7.08 1.75
C ARG A 32 -7.07 6.91 0.23
N CYS A 33 -7.17 5.67 -0.26
CA CYS A 33 -7.25 5.38 -1.69
C CYS A 33 -8.47 6.09 -2.31
N GLU A 34 -9.65 5.94 -1.70
CA GLU A 34 -10.88 6.63 -2.15
C GLU A 34 -10.76 8.15 -2.09
N ALA A 35 -10.12 8.69 -1.04
CA ALA A 35 -9.87 10.12 -0.92
C ALA A 35 -8.90 10.65 -1.98
N ALA A 36 -7.95 9.83 -2.43
CA ALA A 36 -6.93 10.23 -3.41
C ALA A 36 -7.53 10.51 -4.80
N ALA A 37 -8.74 10.03 -5.10
CA ALA A 37 -9.49 10.41 -6.30
C ALA A 37 -9.77 11.92 -6.39
N ALA A 38 -9.78 12.64 -5.26
CA ALA A 38 -9.88 14.11 -5.25
C ALA A 38 -8.57 14.83 -5.62
N CYS A 39 -7.48 14.10 -5.89
CA CYS A 39 -6.15 14.65 -6.10
C CYS A 39 -5.67 14.45 -7.54
N PRO A 40 -5.72 15.49 -8.39
CA PRO A 40 -5.45 15.36 -9.83
C PRO A 40 -4.06 14.81 -10.15
N ALA A 41 -3.03 15.20 -9.39
CA ALA A 41 -1.67 14.70 -9.59
C ALA A 41 -1.51 13.21 -9.27
N TRP A 42 -2.36 12.68 -8.39
CA TRP A 42 -2.39 11.25 -8.08
C TRP A 42 -3.16 10.47 -9.14
N VAL A 43 -4.32 10.97 -9.58
CA VAL A 43 -5.09 10.36 -10.66
C VAL A 43 -4.26 10.32 -11.96
N GLY A 44 -3.63 11.45 -12.29
CA GLY A 44 -2.84 11.58 -13.52
C GLY A 44 -3.76 11.60 -14.74
N SER A 45 -3.46 10.75 -15.73
CA SER A 45 -4.25 10.59 -16.96
C SER A 45 -5.14 9.34 -16.96
N ALA A 46 -5.15 8.57 -15.88
CA ALA A 46 -5.95 7.36 -15.77
C ALA A 46 -7.37 7.67 -15.28
N ASP A 47 -8.26 6.69 -15.36
CA ASP A 47 -9.55 6.75 -14.70
C ASP A 47 -9.39 6.74 -13.17
N ALA A 48 -10.19 7.55 -12.46
CA ALA A 48 -10.05 7.68 -11.02
C ALA A 48 -10.47 6.40 -10.29
N ASP A 49 -11.52 5.72 -10.76
CA ASP A 49 -12.04 4.51 -10.12
C ASP A 49 -11.05 3.35 -10.33
N GLU A 50 -10.50 3.18 -11.53
CA GLU A 50 -9.45 2.18 -11.80
C GLU A 50 -8.23 2.36 -10.89
N ARG A 51 -7.82 3.60 -10.62
CA ARG A 51 -6.70 3.88 -9.71
C ARG A 51 -7.05 3.63 -8.25
N VAL A 52 -8.28 3.89 -7.84
CA VAL A 52 -8.75 3.58 -6.49
C VAL A 52 -8.74 2.07 -6.30
N ASP A 53 -9.28 1.30 -7.24
CA ASP A 53 -9.29 -0.16 -7.19
C ASP A 53 -7.87 -0.73 -7.10
N ALA A 54 -6.97 -0.30 -8.00
CA ALA A 54 -5.57 -0.73 -7.96
C ALA A 54 -4.86 -0.36 -6.64
N CYS A 55 -5.18 0.81 -6.07
CA CYS A 55 -4.67 1.23 -4.77
C CYS A 55 -5.17 0.31 -3.65
N VAL A 56 -6.49 0.02 -3.63
CA VAL A 56 -7.12 -0.84 -2.61
C VAL A 56 -6.56 -2.26 -2.67
N GLU A 57 -6.40 -2.84 -3.86
CA GLU A 57 -5.79 -4.16 -4.04
C GLU A 57 -4.35 -4.18 -3.50
N PHE A 58 -3.54 -3.16 -3.86
CA PHE A 58 -2.16 -3.08 -3.41
C PHE A 58 -2.04 -2.96 -1.88
N VAL A 59 -2.83 -2.08 -1.24
CA VAL A 59 -2.75 -1.89 0.21
C VAL A 59 -3.29 -3.08 0.99
N TRP A 60 -4.15 -3.91 0.40
CA TRP A 60 -4.69 -5.10 1.06
C TRP A 60 -3.60 -6.12 1.42
N ASP A 61 -2.61 -6.25 0.54
CA ASP A 61 -1.42 -7.08 0.74
C ASP A 61 -0.41 -6.39 1.67
N GLN A 62 -0.18 -5.08 1.52
CA GLN A 62 0.74 -4.34 2.40
C GLN A 62 0.28 -4.36 3.87
N CYS A 63 -1.03 -4.31 4.09
CA CYS A 63 -1.61 -4.35 5.42
C CYS A 63 -1.50 -5.72 6.12
N LEU A 64 -1.02 -6.79 5.46
CA LEU A 64 -0.76 -8.08 6.12
C LEU A 64 0.33 -7.99 7.20
N HIS A 65 1.13 -6.92 7.18
CA HIS A 65 2.12 -6.61 8.20
C HIS A 65 1.54 -5.82 9.39
N GLY A 66 0.25 -5.45 9.34
CA GLY A 66 -0.42 -4.68 10.38
C GLY A 66 -0.17 -3.17 10.28
N ILE A 67 -0.63 -2.43 11.29
CA ILE A 67 -0.28 -1.02 11.45
C ILE A 67 1.04 -0.96 12.21
N GLU A 68 2.01 -0.23 11.66
CA GLU A 68 3.19 0.15 12.42
C GLU A 68 2.78 1.07 13.56
N ASN A 69 2.69 0.48 14.76
CA ASN A 69 2.29 1.16 15.99
C ASN A 69 3.53 1.52 16.81
N ALA A 70 3.42 2.50 17.70
CA ALA A 70 4.56 3.03 18.47
C ALA A 70 5.11 2.06 19.55
N GLY A 71 4.75 0.79 19.48
CA GLY A 71 5.12 -0.23 20.46
C GLY A 71 6.59 -0.64 20.33
N THR A 72 7.15 -1.14 21.42
CA THR A 72 8.40 -1.91 21.41
C THR A 72 8.10 -3.38 21.66
N GLU A 73 9.04 -4.28 21.38
CA GLU A 73 8.86 -5.70 21.70
C GLU A 73 8.54 -5.92 23.19
N ASP A 74 9.20 -5.16 24.07
CA ASP A 74 8.96 -5.22 25.53
C ASP A 74 7.67 -4.51 25.99
N ASN A 75 7.06 -3.69 25.13
CA ASN A 75 5.88 -2.90 25.45
C ASN A 75 5.08 -2.60 24.16
N PRO A 76 4.30 -3.58 23.67
CA PRO A 76 3.57 -3.41 22.42
C PRO A 76 2.53 -2.31 22.58
N ALA A 77 2.40 -1.46 21.57
CA ALA A 77 1.34 -0.46 21.57
C ALA A 77 -0.01 -1.20 21.43
N PRO A 78 -1.04 -0.73 22.13
CA PRO A 78 -2.36 -1.33 22.03
C PRO A 78 -2.89 -1.18 20.61
N GLU A 79 -3.72 -2.13 20.19
CA GLU A 79 -4.46 -1.99 18.94
C GLU A 79 -5.36 -0.75 18.98
N PRO A 80 -5.49 -0.03 17.85
CA PRO A 80 -6.40 1.10 17.78
C PRO A 80 -7.84 0.62 17.98
N THR A 81 -8.57 1.29 18.84
CA THR A 81 -10.00 1.02 19.04
C THR A 81 -10.80 1.39 17.79
N ALA A 82 -11.98 0.79 17.61
CA ALA A 82 -12.90 1.15 16.52
C ALA A 82 -13.17 2.66 16.45
N SER A 83 -13.26 3.34 17.61
CA SER A 83 -13.45 4.79 17.66
C SER A 83 -12.27 5.60 17.13
N GLN A 84 -11.03 5.13 17.35
CA GLN A 84 -9.83 5.77 16.81
C GLN A 84 -9.71 5.54 15.30
N ILE A 85 -10.03 4.32 14.84
CA ILE A 85 -10.07 3.99 13.41
C ILE A 85 -11.08 4.89 12.68
N GLN A 86 -12.31 4.97 13.20
CA GLN A 86 -13.36 5.80 12.61
C GLN A 86 -12.96 7.28 12.61
N ALA A 87 -12.41 7.81 13.71
CA ALA A 87 -11.96 9.20 13.75
C ALA A 87 -10.88 9.50 12.70
N CYS A 88 -9.97 8.56 12.44
CA CYS A 88 -8.98 8.70 11.38
C CYS A 88 -9.62 8.71 9.99
N ILE A 89 -10.55 7.78 9.71
CA ILE A 89 -11.32 7.72 8.46
C ILE A 89 -12.10 9.03 8.23
N ASP A 90 -12.77 9.54 9.26
CA ASP A 90 -13.51 10.80 9.20
C ASP A 90 -12.58 11.98 8.89
N ALA A 91 -11.39 12.03 9.50
CA ALA A 91 -10.38 13.04 9.22
C ALA A 91 -9.85 12.96 7.78
N ILE A 92 -9.67 11.76 7.23
CA ILE A 92 -9.32 11.54 5.82
C ILE A 92 -10.45 12.06 4.91
N GLY A 93 -11.71 11.74 5.22
CA GLY A 93 -12.87 12.24 4.49
C GLY A 93 -13.00 13.77 4.53
N ALA A 94 -12.74 14.39 5.68
CA ALA A 94 -12.69 15.84 5.80
C ALA A 94 -11.54 16.45 4.99
N THR A 95 -10.37 15.80 4.98
CA THR A 95 -9.22 16.23 4.17
C THR A 95 -9.51 16.11 2.68
N ARG A 96 -10.20 15.04 2.24
CA ARG A 96 -10.70 14.88 0.87
C ARG A 96 -11.57 16.05 0.44
N LYS A 97 -12.46 16.52 1.33
CA LYS A 97 -13.29 17.68 1.04
C LYS A 97 -12.44 18.94 0.83
N CYS A 98 -11.45 19.19 1.67
CA CYS A 98 -10.52 20.30 1.48
C CYS A 98 -9.70 20.19 0.18
N ALA A 99 -9.29 18.98 -0.21
CA ALA A 99 -8.64 18.73 -1.50
C ALA A 99 -9.56 19.08 -2.68
N ALA A 100 -10.82 18.62 -2.65
CA ALA A 100 -11.81 18.93 -3.67
C ALA A 100 -12.14 20.43 -3.76
N ASP A 101 -12.14 21.12 -2.62
CA ASP A 101 -12.31 22.57 -2.52
C ASP A 101 -11.03 23.36 -2.91
N ASN A 102 -9.96 22.68 -3.36
CA ASN A 102 -8.66 23.22 -3.78
C ASN A 102 -7.98 24.10 -2.72
N VAL A 103 -8.14 23.74 -1.45
CA VAL A 103 -7.47 24.42 -0.34
C VAL A 103 -5.95 24.23 -0.47
N ALA A 104 -5.19 25.32 -0.32
CA ALA A 104 -3.75 25.30 -0.56
C ALA A 104 -2.97 24.52 0.51
N SER A 105 -3.45 24.56 1.76
CA SER A 105 -2.73 24.00 2.91
C SER A 105 -3.66 23.42 3.97
N MET A 106 -3.16 22.49 4.78
CA MET A 106 -3.92 21.93 5.90
C MET A 106 -4.23 22.95 7.00
N ALA A 107 -3.47 24.05 7.10
CA ALA A 107 -3.76 25.14 8.02
C ALA A 107 -5.13 25.80 7.75
N GLU A 108 -5.61 25.74 6.50
CA GLU A 108 -6.92 26.27 6.09
C GLU A 108 -8.04 25.21 6.17
N CYS A 109 -7.67 23.93 6.29
CA CYS A 109 -8.62 22.81 6.38
C CYS A 109 -9.12 22.60 7.81
N SER A 110 -9.98 23.50 8.32
CA SER A 110 -10.47 23.44 9.71
C SER A 110 -11.20 22.13 10.10
N ALA A 111 -11.74 21.41 9.11
CA ALA A 111 -12.43 20.14 9.33
C ALA A 111 -11.50 18.96 9.65
N ALA A 112 -10.19 19.08 9.36
CA ALA A 112 -9.20 18.05 9.64
C ALA A 112 -7.93 18.68 10.24
N GLN A 113 -7.66 18.40 11.51
CA GLN A 113 -6.54 19.00 12.22
C GLN A 113 -5.23 18.25 11.94
N PRO A 114 -4.12 18.96 11.63
CA PRO A 114 -2.79 18.37 11.63
C PRO A 114 -2.43 17.80 13.02
N ALA A 115 -1.65 16.73 13.03
CA ALA A 115 -1.05 16.19 14.24
C ALA A 115 -0.09 17.21 14.87
N ASP A 116 0.12 17.09 16.18
CA ASP A 116 0.99 18.02 16.89
C ASP A 116 2.43 17.95 16.33
N GLY A 117 2.97 19.10 15.91
CA GLY A 117 4.28 19.18 15.25
C GLY A 117 4.31 18.85 13.76
N ALA A 118 3.17 18.49 13.15
CA ALA A 118 3.08 18.36 11.71
C ALA A 118 3.17 19.73 11.00
N ASP A 119 3.73 19.73 9.79
CA ASP A 119 3.78 20.92 8.95
C ASP A 119 2.37 21.26 8.43
N GLY A 120 1.78 22.36 8.90
CA GLY A 120 0.47 22.82 8.46
C GLY A 120 0.46 23.40 7.03
N ALA A 121 1.62 23.71 6.45
CA ALA A 121 1.75 24.22 5.09
C ALA A 121 1.60 23.12 4.02
N ILE A 122 1.59 21.85 4.42
CA ILE A 122 1.38 20.72 3.52
C ILE A 122 -0.01 20.79 2.86
N SER A 123 -0.10 20.42 1.58
CA SER A 123 -1.38 20.38 0.88
C SER A 123 -2.26 19.21 1.36
N PRO A 124 -3.60 19.32 1.30
CA PRO A 124 -4.51 18.21 1.57
C PRO A 124 -4.20 16.95 0.74
N CYS A 125 -3.82 17.13 -0.53
CA CYS A 125 -3.47 16.01 -1.39
C CYS A 125 -2.18 15.31 -0.99
N GLU A 126 -1.18 16.02 -0.50
CA GLU A 126 0.03 15.38 0.00
C GLU A 126 -0.24 14.60 1.31
N VAL A 127 -1.14 15.10 2.16
CA VAL A 127 -1.61 14.35 3.34
C VAL A 127 -2.30 13.05 2.94
N ILE A 128 -3.31 13.12 2.07
CA ILE A 128 -4.06 11.93 1.62
C ILE A 128 -3.12 10.89 1.00
N THR A 129 -2.31 11.32 0.03
CA THR A 129 -1.53 10.41 -0.82
C THR A 129 -0.25 9.89 -0.16
N LYS A 130 0.33 10.63 0.80
CA LYS A 130 1.65 10.28 1.36
C LYS A 130 1.73 10.27 2.88
N ARG A 131 0.88 11.01 3.60
CA ARG A 131 1.10 11.31 5.02
C ARG A 131 -0.19 11.35 5.84
N ALA A 132 -1.03 10.30 5.81
CA ALA A 132 -2.24 10.29 6.64
C ALA A 132 -1.93 10.42 8.14
N HIS A 133 -0.79 9.90 8.60
CA HIS A 133 -0.29 10.09 9.97
C HIS A 133 -0.06 11.56 10.37
N ALA A 134 0.03 12.48 9.40
CA ALA A 134 0.08 13.92 9.66
C ALA A 134 -1.27 14.49 10.12
N LEU A 135 -2.35 13.71 10.10
CA LEU A 135 -3.63 14.06 10.71
C LEU A 135 -3.64 13.66 12.19
N LYS A 136 -4.16 14.54 13.04
CA LYS A 136 -4.21 14.31 14.50
C LYS A 136 -4.95 13.02 14.86
N ALA A 137 -6.06 12.74 14.18
CA ALA A 137 -6.85 11.54 14.42
C ALA A 137 -6.15 10.24 13.95
N CYS A 138 -5.17 10.35 13.05
CA CYS A 138 -4.42 9.22 12.50
C CYS A 138 -3.00 9.12 13.10
N ALA A 139 -2.64 9.92 14.09
CA ALA A 139 -1.28 9.99 14.63
C ALA A 139 -0.78 8.67 15.27
N PHE A 140 -1.69 7.72 15.53
CA PHE A 140 -1.35 6.36 16.00
C PHE A 140 -0.76 5.48 14.89
N VAL A 141 -0.98 5.82 13.62
CA VAL A 141 -0.32 5.21 12.47
C VAL A 141 1.06 5.86 12.38
N VAL A 142 2.10 5.23 12.92
CA VAL A 142 3.40 5.90 13.07
C VAL A 142 4.13 5.91 11.72
N LYS A 143 4.96 6.93 11.49
CA LYS A 143 6.02 6.86 10.48
C LYS A 143 7.10 5.90 11.01
N PRO A 144 7.60 4.91 10.26
CA PRO A 144 8.75 4.13 10.69
C PRO A 144 9.86 5.09 11.14
N PRO A 145 10.44 4.90 12.35
CA PRO A 145 11.60 5.69 12.72
C PRO A 145 12.63 5.46 11.62
N THR A 146 13.15 6.56 11.05
CA THR A 146 14.27 6.53 10.11
C THR A 146 15.48 5.97 10.86
N GLY A 147 15.61 4.64 10.91
CA GLY A 147 16.64 3.98 11.71
C GLY A 147 16.31 2.60 12.29
N ALA A 148 15.06 2.10 12.22
CA ALA A 148 14.79 0.72 12.62
C ALA A 148 15.24 -0.28 11.53
N GLY A 149 16.51 -0.68 11.60
CA GLY A 149 16.90 -2.06 11.28
C GLY A 149 16.98 -2.46 9.81
N GLY A 150 17.33 -1.56 8.89
CA GLY A 150 17.85 -1.97 7.58
C GLY A 150 19.26 -2.54 7.73
N GLY A 151 19.37 -3.86 7.97
CA GLY A 151 20.66 -4.55 7.88
C GLY A 151 21.26 -4.32 6.49
N SER A 152 22.52 -3.89 6.42
CA SER A 152 23.27 -3.76 5.17
C SER A 152 23.28 -5.10 4.44
N GLY A 153 22.44 -5.23 3.42
CA GLY A 153 22.52 -6.33 2.47
C GLY A 153 23.66 -6.03 1.50
N ASP A 154 24.81 -6.68 1.70
CA ASP A 154 25.83 -6.75 0.67
C ASP A 154 25.23 -7.38 -0.59
N GLY A 155 25.33 -6.65 -1.71
CA GLY A 155 24.76 -7.05 -2.99
C GLY A 155 25.25 -8.43 -3.44
N GLY A 156 24.32 -9.36 -3.57
CA GLY A 156 24.55 -10.65 -4.21
C GLY A 156 24.70 -10.48 -5.72
N GLY A 157 25.91 -10.74 -6.22
CA GLY A 157 26.27 -10.58 -7.62
C GLY A 157 25.64 -11.61 -8.58
N GLY A 158 25.43 -11.14 -9.81
CA GLY A 158 25.62 -11.88 -11.07
C GLY A 158 24.87 -13.20 -11.24
N GLY A 159 23.63 -13.13 -11.73
CA GLY A 159 22.98 -14.26 -12.40
C GLY A 159 23.44 -14.34 -13.86
N SER A 160 24.19 -15.38 -14.19
CA SER A 160 24.69 -15.70 -15.54
C SER A 160 23.56 -15.95 -16.54
N ALA A 161 23.74 -15.49 -17.78
CA ALA A 161 22.90 -15.80 -18.92
C ALA A 161 22.88 -17.31 -19.20
N GLY A 162 21.69 -17.91 -19.24
CA GLY A 162 21.46 -19.24 -19.81
C GLY A 162 21.27 -19.12 -21.31
N ALA A 163 22.17 -19.74 -22.06
CA ALA A 163 22.19 -19.79 -23.51
C ALA A 163 21.27 -20.92 -24.05
N ASP A 164 20.68 -20.63 -25.21
CA ASP A 164 20.35 -21.47 -26.35
C ASP A 164 19.54 -22.76 -26.16
N GLY A 165 18.30 -22.71 -26.66
CA GLY A 165 17.50 -23.87 -27.04
C GLY A 165 16.87 -23.65 -28.42
N GLU A 166 17.62 -23.95 -29.48
CA GLU A 166 17.15 -23.97 -30.87
C GLU A 166 16.53 -25.33 -31.25
N GLY A 167 15.47 -25.25 -32.06
CA GLY A 167 14.81 -26.36 -32.78
C GLY A 167 13.37 -26.57 -32.32
N GLY A 168 12.31 -26.45 -33.12
CA GLY A 168 12.16 -26.43 -34.58
C GLY A 168 10.92 -27.26 -34.91
N GLY A 169 9.97 -26.75 -35.71
CA GLY A 169 8.84 -27.55 -36.16
C GLY A 169 7.66 -26.75 -36.72
N ASN A 170 7.61 -26.62 -38.05
CA ASN A 170 6.46 -26.17 -38.83
C ASN A 170 5.24 -27.08 -38.62
N GLY A 171 4.05 -26.49 -38.64
CA GLY A 171 2.79 -27.22 -38.82
C GLY A 171 1.63 -26.27 -39.09
N GLY A 172 1.38 -25.99 -40.37
CA GLY A 172 0.19 -25.25 -40.82
C GLY A 172 -1.08 -26.08 -40.66
N GLY A 173 -2.22 -25.37 -40.55
CA GLY A 173 -3.54 -25.99 -40.55
C GLY A 173 -4.62 -24.93 -40.59
N ALA A 174 -5.12 -24.64 -41.79
CA ALA A 174 -6.34 -23.91 -42.02
C ALA A 174 -7.55 -24.70 -41.48
N GLY A 175 -8.54 -23.99 -40.92
CA GLY A 175 -9.80 -24.57 -40.50
C GLY A 175 -10.87 -23.50 -40.38
N ALA A 176 -11.57 -23.25 -41.48
CA ALA A 176 -12.86 -22.57 -41.48
C ALA A 176 -13.90 -23.44 -40.76
N GLY A 177 -14.83 -22.81 -40.05
CA GLY A 177 -16.00 -23.48 -39.47
C GLY A 177 -16.99 -22.44 -38.97
N ALA A 178 -18.16 -22.43 -39.59
CA ALA A 178 -19.21 -21.43 -39.47
C ALA A 178 -20.29 -21.83 -38.44
N ASP A 179 -21.19 -20.88 -38.22
CA ASP A 179 -22.60 -21.00 -37.83
C ASP A 179 -22.96 -21.41 -36.39
N GLY A 180 -23.82 -20.59 -35.79
CA GLY A 180 -24.38 -20.78 -34.45
C GLY A 180 -25.48 -19.76 -34.16
N GLU A 181 -26.58 -19.91 -34.88
CA GLU A 181 -27.82 -19.15 -34.86
C GLU A 181 -28.66 -19.43 -33.59
N GLY A 182 -29.32 -18.39 -33.05
CA GLY A 182 -30.69 -18.51 -32.51
C GLY A 182 -30.91 -18.48 -31.00
N GLY A 183 -31.91 -17.69 -30.60
CA GLY A 183 -32.77 -18.02 -29.45
C GLY A 183 -33.11 -16.85 -28.51
N GLY A 184 -34.20 -16.13 -28.79
CA GLY A 184 -34.83 -15.21 -27.85
C GLY A 184 -35.85 -15.90 -26.92
N GLY A 185 -36.39 -15.13 -25.98
CA GLY A 185 -37.64 -15.44 -25.28
C GLY A 185 -37.59 -15.22 -23.76
N GLY A 186 -38.34 -14.21 -23.30
CA GLY A 186 -38.58 -13.90 -21.88
C GLY A 186 -38.96 -12.45 -21.68
#